data_AF-A0A530AVF6-F1
#
_entry.id   AF-A0A530AVF6-F1
#
_cell.length_a   1.000
_cell.length_b   1.000
_cell.length_c   1.000
_cell.angle_alpha   90.00
_cell.angle_beta   90.00
_cell.angle_gamma   90.00
#
_symmetry.space_group_name_H-M   'P 1'
#
loop_
_entity.id
_entity.type
_entity.pdbx_description
1 polymer ?
#
loop_
_entity_poly.entity_id
_entity_poly.type
_entity_poly.pdbx_seq_one_letter_code
_entity_poly.pdbx_strand_id
1 'polypeptide(L)' 'MLHPARLENTGTVILEALANGLPVIASAACGYAKYVEASGAGLVVANHDDPEIWRQAVLKAGDAAVRMQWHQAALAYGS' A
#
# COMPACT_ATOMS: atom_id res chain seq x y z
N MET A 1 0.83 -2.71 6.04
CA MET A 1 2.28 -2.81 5.76
C MET A 1 2.78 -1.48 5.21
N LEU A 2 4.00 -1.07 5.61
CA LEU A 2 4.72 0.06 4.99
C LEU A 2 5.86 -0.49 4.14
N HIS A 3 5.97 -0.09 2.88
CA HIS A 3 7.00 -0.56 1.95
C HIS A 3 7.66 0.64 1.21
N PRO A 4 8.58 1.36 1.88
CA PRO A 4 9.22 2.55 1.34
C PRO A 4 10.44 2.19 0.48
N ALA A 5 10.23 1.46 -0.63
CA ALA A 5 11.31 1.08 -1.52
C ALA A 5 11.96 2.30 -2.20
N ARG A 6 13.29 2.29 -2.29
CA ARG A 6 14.07 3.24 -3.12
C ARG A 6 14.31 2.68 -4.53
N LEU A 7 14.42 1.36 -4.63
CA LEU A 7 14.53 0.60 -5.87
C LEU A 7 14.07 -0.83 -5.58
N GLU A 8 12.96 -1.28 -6.16
CA GLU A 8 12.53 -2.67 -6.04
C GLU A 8 11.74 -3.12 -7.27
N ASN A 9 12.17 -4.21 -7.90
CA ASN A 9 11.61 -4.63 -9.19
C ASN A 9 10.34 -5.47 -9.08
N THR A 10 10.16 -6.21 -7.98
CA THR A 10 9.07 -7.21 -7.84
C THR A 10 8.25 -7.08 -6.56
N GLY A 11 8.82 -6.94 -5.37
CA GLY A 11 8.01 -6.79 -4.14
C GLY A 11 6.85 -7.77 -3.96
N THR A 12 7.12 -9.08 -4.00
CA THR A 12 6.09 -10.13 -3.82
C THR A 12 5.31 -9.98 -2.51
N VAL A 13 5.96 -9.40 -1.51
CA VAL A 13 5.36 -9.06 -0.22
C VAL A 13 4.13 -8.16 -0.35
N ILE A 14 4.02 -7.36 -1.41
CA ILE A 14 2.80 -6.59 -1.72
C ILE A 14 1.64 -7.55 -2.02
N LEU A 15 1.85 -8.55 -2.87
CA LEU A 15 0.81 -9.54 -3.19
C LEU A 15 0.47 -10.41 -1.98
N GLU A 16 1.47 -10.80 -1.19
CA GLU A 16 1.27 -11.55 0.05
C GLU A 16 0.42 -10.75 1.05
N ALA A 17 0.68 -9.45 1.20
CA ALA A 17 -0.12 -8.57 2.03
C ALA A 17 -1.56 -8.48 1.53
N LEU A 18 -1.77 -8.22 0.23
CA LEU A 18 -3.09 -8.13 -0.36
C LEU A 18 -3.88 -9.44 -0.21
N ALA A 19 -3.26 -10.59 -0.47
CA ALA A 19 -3.89 -11.91 -0.31
C ALA A 19 -4.34 -12.20 1.14
N ASN A 20 -3.73 -11.54 2.14
CA ASN A 20 -4.09 -11.67 3.55
C ASN A 20 -4.99 -10.52 4.05
N GLY A 21 -5.52 -9.69 3.15
CA GLY A 21 -6.36 -8.56 3.54
C GLY A 21 -5.58 -7.41 4.20
N LEU A 22 -4.25 -7.38 4.12
CA LEU A 22 -3.44 -6.37 4.80
C LEU A 22 -3.29 -5.12 3.92
N PRO A 23 -3.74 -3.94 4.38
CA PRO A 23 -3.55 -2.70 3.61
C PRO A 23 -2.07 -2.35 3.42
N VAL A 24 -1.72 -1.80 2.26
CA VAL A 24 -0.32 -1.51 1.88
C VAL A 24 -0.12 -0.03 1.57
N ILE A 25 0.92 0.58 2.14
CA ILE A 25 1.43 1.87 1.68
C ILE A 25 2.80 1.60 1.07
N ALA A 26 2.96 1.82 -0.23
CA ALA A 26 4.20 1.56 -0.96
C ALA A 26 4.71 2.81 -1.66
N SER A 27 6.00 2.87 -1.99
CA SER A 27 6.51 3.91 -2.88
C SER A 27 6.21 3.58 -4.36
N ALA A 28 6.12 4.60 -5.20
CA ALA A 28 6.00 4.43 -6.65
C ALA A 28 7.27 3.82 -7.29
N ALA A 29 8.39 3.80 -6.56
CA ALA A 29 9.63 3.16 -6.99
C ALA A 29 9.61 1.62 -6.89
N CYS A 30 8.56 1.03 -6.29
CA CYS A 30 8.35 -0.41 -6.28
C CYS A 30 7.60 -0.87 -7.54
N GLY A 31 8.14 -1.84 -8.28
CA GLY A 31 7.56 -2.35 -9.52
C GLY A 31 6.16 -2.95 -9.39
N TYR A 32 5.76 -3.34 -8.16
CA TYR A 32 4.44 -3.89 -7.85
C TYR A 32 3.51 -2.88 -7.14
N ALA A 33 3.91 -1.61 -7.03
CA ALA A 33 3.05 -0.55 -6.49
C ALA A 33 1.71 -0.44 -7.24
N LYS A 34 1.69 -0.73 -8.54
CA LYS A 34 0.47 -0.79 -9.37
C LYS A 34 -0.60 -1.76 -8.82
N TYR A 35 -0.22 -2.82 -8.10
CA TYR A 35 -1.19 -3.75 -7.50
C TYR A 35 -1.85 -3.15 -6.26
N VAL A 36 -1.18 -2.24 -5.55
CA VAL A 36 -1.78 -1.45 -4.47
C VAL A 36 -2.85 -0.52 -5.03
N GLU A 37 -2.57 0.14 -6.15
CA GLU A 37 -3.55 1.01 -6.82
C GLU A 37 -4.73 0.22 -7.39
N ALA A 38 -4.44 -0.89 -8.09
CA ALA A 38 -5.46 -1.73 -8.72
C ALA A 38 -6.41 -2.39 -7.69
N SER A 39 -5.88 -2.77 -6.53
CA SER A 39 -6.70 -3.35 -5.45
C SER A 39 -7.52 -2.30 -4.69
N GLY A 40 -7.14 -1.02 -4.74
CA GLY A 40 -7.74 0.02 -3.89
C GLY A 40 -7.49 -0.19 -2.40
N ALA A 41 -6.57 -1.09 -2.04
CA ALA A 41 -6.34 -1.54 -0.67
C ALA A 41 -5.19 -0.81 0.02
N GLY A 42 -4.98 0.46 -0.32
CA GLY A 42 -3.81 1.19 0.15
C GLY A 42 -3.52 2.47 -0.60
N LEU A 43 -2.26 2.89 -0.53
CA LEU A 43 -1.75 4.10 -1.17
C LEU A 43 -0.37 3.86 -1.77
N VAL A 44 -0.13 4.53 -2.90
CA VAL A 44 1.20 4.65 -3.49
C VAL A 44 1.71 6.08 -3.28
N VAL A 45 2.89 6.19 -2.69
CA VAL A 45 3.59 7.45 -2.43
C VAL A 45 4.48 7.76 -3.62
N ALA A 46 4.18 8.86 -4.34
CA ALA A 46 4.90 9.22 -5.56
C ALA A 46 6.36 9.63 -5.32
N ASN A 47 6.61 10.45 -4.29
CA ASN A 47 7.96 10.87 -3.92
C ASN A 47 8.42 10.12 -2.66
N HIS A 48 9.28 9.11 -2.85
CA HIS A 48 9.74 8.26 -1.75
C HIS A 48 10.66 8.98 -0.76
N ASP A 49 11.32 10.08 -1.18
CA ASP A 49 12.26 10.85 -0.36
C ASP A 49 11.59 11.96 0.46
N ASP A 50 10.27 12.13 0.35
CA ASP A 50 9.50 13.15 1.07
C ASP A 50 8.91 12.54 2.37
N PRO A 51 9.39 12.91 3.57
CA PRO A 51 8.88 12.33 4.82
C PRO A 51 7.46 12.80 5.16
N GLU A 52 7.05 13.97 4.68
CA GLU A 52 5.73 14.53 4.98
C GLU A 52 4.63 13.77 4.25
N ILE A 53 4.84 13.39 2.99
CA ILE A 53 3.86 12.57 2.26
C ILE A 53 3.69 11.19 2.90
N TRP A 54 4.76 10.59 3.43
CA TRP A 54 4.68 9.35 4.20
C TRP A 54 3.89 9.53 5.49
N ARG A 55 4.15 10.61 6.22
CA ARG A 55 3.41 10.94 7.44
C ARG A 55 1.91 11.07 7.16
N GLN A 56 1.53 11.76 6.09
CA GLN A 56 0.13 11.90 5.68
C GLN A 56 -0.50 10.56 5.31
N ALA A 57 0.22 9.70 4.57
CA ALA A 57 -0.26 8.38 4.21
C ALA A 57 -0.51 7.49 5.45
N VAL A 58 0.40 7.53 6.43
CA VAL A 58 0.25 6.81 7.70
C VAL A 58 -0.89 7.38 8.53
N LEU A 59 -1.05 8.70 8.59
CA LEU A 59 -2.18 9.32 9.29
C LEU A 59 -3.52 8.94 8.69
N LYS A 60 -3.62 8.91 7.36
CA LYS A 60 -4.82 8.43 6.66
C LYS A 60 -5.10 6.96 6.98
N ALA A 61 -4.06 6.12 7.07
CA ALA A 61 -4.16 4.74 7.54
C ALA A 61 -4.42 4.63 9.06
N GLY A 62 -4.37 5.73 9.81
CA GLY A 62 -4.75 5.78 11.21
C GLY A 62 -6.27 5.75 11.41
N ASP A 63 -7.03 6.21 10.41
CA ASP A 63 -8.49 6.20 10.41
C ASP A 63 -9.02 4.76 10.30
N ALA A 64 -9.86 4.36 11.25
CA ALA A 64 -10.43 3.03 11.31
C ALA A 64 -11.35 2.73 10.11
N ALA A 65 -12.12 3.70 9.63
CA ALA A 65 -12.99 3.52 8.48
C ALA A 65 -12.17 3.29 7.21
N VAL A 66 -11.11 4.08 7.01
CA VAL A 66 -10.18 3.92 5.88
C VAL A 66 -9.49 2.56 5.94
N ARG A 67 -8.97 2.16 7.10
CA ARG A 67 -8.34 0.83 7.26
C ARG A 67 -9.29 -0.31 6.95
N MET A 68 -10.53 -0.23 7.43
CA MET A 68 -11.53 -1.27 7.18
C MET A 68 -11.89 -1.35 5.70
N GLN A 69 -12.04 -0.21 5.03
CA GLN A 69 -12.27 -0.16 3.59
C GLN A 69 -11.11 -0.83 2.83
N TRP A 70 -9.87 -0.48 3.14
CA TRP A 70 -8.71 -1.07 2.49
C TRP A 70 -8.56 -2.57 2.77
N HIS A 71 -8.87 -3.01 3.99
CA HIS A 71 -8.86 -4.43 4.34
C HIS A 71 -9.85 -5.22 3.48
N GLN A 72 -11.09 -4.74 3.34
CA GLN A 72 -12.10 -5.38 2.49
C GLN A 72 -11.70 -5.39 1.02
N ALA A 73 -11.10 -4.28 0.55
CA ALA A 73 -10.60 -4.18 -0.82
C ALA A 73 -9.47 -5.18 -1.10
N ALA A 74 -8.55 -5.38 -0.15
CA ALA A 74 -7.48 -6.38 -0.27
C ALA A 74 -8.05 -7.81 -0.35
N LEU A 75 -8.99 -8.16 0.53
CA LEU A 75 -9.64 -9.48 0.51
C LEU A 75 -10.40 -9.73 -0.81
N ALA A 76 -11.10 -8.72 -1.33
CA ALA A 76 -11.83 -8.83 -2.59
C ALA A 76 -10.89 -8.91 -3.82
N TYR A 77 -9.68 -8.36 -3.73
CA TYR A 77 -8.70 -8.43 -4.80
C TYR A 77 -7.91 -9.75 -4.80
N GLY A 78 -7.66 -10.32 -3.61
CA GLY A 78 -6.92 -11.57 -3.44
C GLY A 78 -7.74 -12.85 -3.58
N SER A 79 -9.06 -12.76 -3.76
CA SER A 79 -9.99 -13.88 -3.93
C SER A 79 -10.09 -14.40 -5.35
#